data_AF-W4M5M2-F1
#
_entry.id   AF-W4M5M2-F1
#
_cell.length_a   1.000
_cell.length_b   1.000
_cell.length_c   1.000
_cell.angle_alpha   90.00
_cell.angle_beta   90.00
_cell.angle_gamma   90.00
#
_symmetry.space_group_name_H-M   'P 1'
#
loop_
_entity.id
_entity.type
_entity.pdbx_description
1 polymer ?
#
loop_
_entity_poly.entity_id
_entity_poly.type
_entity_poly.pdbx_seq_one_letter_code
_entity_poly.pdbx_strand_id
1 'polypeptide(L)'
;ATDGVFSMDGYIANLKAICDLADRYAALVMVDDSHAVGFMGENGRGTPEYCDVIGRVDILTGTLGKALGGASGGYTSGRRDIIELLRQRSRPSLFSNSIAPAIAGASIKALEMIENAPAELATLRANTQRFRQGIRTAGFDVLEGDHPIVPVMLYDAVQAVEMAERLLSKGIYVIAFSYPVVPRGKARIRVQISAAHTPEDLDRAIAAFTEGEH
;
A
#
# COMPACT_ATOMS: atom_id res chain seq x y z
N ALA A 1 -9.10 15.76 2.31
CA ALA A 1 -8.93 14.35 1.94
C ALA A 1 -7.45 14.09 1.68
N THR A 2 -6.94 12.90 2.03
CA THR A 2 -5.55 12.47 1.81
C THR A 2 -5.53 10.98 1.52
N ASP A 3 -4.47 10.49 0.87
CA ASP A 3 -4.13 9.07 0.97
C ASP A 3 -3.58 8.80 2.39
N GLY A 4 -3.85 7.62 2.94
CA GLY A 4 -3.19 7.11 4.14
C GLY A 4 -1.75 6.72 3.81
N VAL A 5 -1.57 6.01 2.69
CA VAL A 5 -0.25 5.66 2.14
C VAL A 5 -0.14 6.11 0.69
N PHE A 6 0.91 6.87 0.40
CA PHE A 6 1.25 7.31 -0.94
C PHE A 6 1.92 6.16 -1.72
N SER A 7 1.20 5.62 -2.69
CA SER A 7 1.53 4.34 -3.34
C SER A 7 2.87 4.28 -4.08
N MET A 8 3.45 5.41 -4.48
CA MET A 8 4.74 5.44 -5.20
C MET A 8 5.95 5.46 -4.27
N ASP A 9 5.77 6.02 -3.07
CA ASP A 9 6.86 6.26 -2.12
C ASP A 9 6.78 5.30 -0.92
N GLY A 10 5.59 4.77 -0.62
CA GLY A 10 5.32 4.05 0.62
C GLY A 10 5.27 4.97 1.85
N TYR A 11 5.21 6.29 1.65
CA TYR A 11 5.07 7.24 2.75
C TYR A 11 3.68 7.20 3.34
N ILE A 12 3.63 7.33 4.65
CA ILE A 12 2.40 7.36 5.44
C ILE A 12 2.10 8.83 5.74
N ALA A 13 0.86 9.26 5.48
CA ALA A 13 0.44 10.61 5.83
C ALA A 13 0.52 10.83 7.35
N ASN A 14 0.92 12.02 7.78
CA ASN A 14 0.88 12.39 9.19
C ASN A 14 -0.56 12.66 9.63
N LEU A 15 -1.33 11.57 9.80
CA LEU A 15 -2.75 11.66 10.10
C LEU A 15 -3.02 12.31 11.44
N LYS A 16 -2.11 12.19 12.42
CA LYS A 16 -2.22 12.89 13.70
C LYS A 16 -2.27 14.40 13.50
N ALA A 17 -1.29 14.97 12.80
CA ALA A 17 -1.26 16.40 12.52
C ALA A 17 -2.47 16.86 11.68
N ILE A 18 -2.90 16.04 10.71
CA ILE A 18 -4.09 16.34 9.89
C ILE A 18 -5.35 16.38 10.77
N CYS A 19 -5.54 15.40 11.65
CA CYS A 19 -6.66 15.36 12.57
C CYS A 19 -6.61 16.52 13.58
N ASP A 20 -5.42 16.87 14.10
CA ASP A 20 -5.25 18.01 15.02
C ASP A 20 -5.67 19.34 14.36
N LEU A 21 -5.34 19.53 13.08
CA LEU A 21 -5.80 20.68 12.31
C LEU A 21 -7.30 20.61 12.02
N ALA A 22 -7.82 19.43 11.70
CA ALA A 22 -9.24 19.26 11.42
C ALA A 22 -10.10 19.58 12.65
N ASP A 23 -9.69 19.14 13.83
CA ASP A 23 -10.34 19.48 15.11
C ASP A 23 -10.31 21.00 15.36
N ARG A 24 -9.17 21.64 15.10
CA ARG A 24 -9.01 23.11 15.26
C ARG A 24 -9.90 23.91 14.33
N TYR A 25 -10.06 23.47 13.09
CA TYR A 25 -10.78 24.21 12.05
C TYR A 25 -12.19 23.68 11.78
N ALA A 26 -12.68 22.74 12.61
CA ALA A 26 -13.97 22.06 12.44
C ALA A 26 -14.15 21.49 11.02
N ALA A 27 -13.11 20.83 10.51
CA ALA A 27 -13.11 20.22 9.19
C ALA A 27 -13.30 18.70 9.29
N LEU A 28 -13.85 18.08 8.23
CA LEU A 28 -13.93 16.63 8.12
C LEU A 28 -12.63 16.03 7.57
N VAL A 29 -12.23 14.88 8.09
CA VAL A 29 -11.08 14.11 7.61
C VAL A 29 -11.55 12.92 6.79
N MET A 30 -11.09 12.86 5.54
CA MET A 30 -11.28 11.72 4.65
C MET A 30 -9.91 11.13 4.29
N VAL A 31 -9.76 9.82 4.45
CA VAL A 31 -8.53 9.07 4.17
C VAL A 31 -8.81 7.94 3.18
N ASP A 32 -8.01 7.84 2.11
CA ASP A 32 -7.95 6.64 1.27
C ASP A 32 -6.90 5.67 1.80
N ASP A 33 -7.35 4.54 2.31
CA ASP A 33 -6.52 3.54 2.99
C ASP A 33 -6.28 2.30 2.12
N SER A 34 -6.49 2.42 0.81
CA SER A 34 -6.36 1.31 -0.14
C SER A 34 -4.99 0.64 -0.11
N HIS A 35 -3.93 1.37 0.26
CA HIS A 35 -2.56 0.87 0.36
C HIS A 35 -2.14 0.53 1.80
N ALA A 36 -3.07 0.36 2.73
CA ALA A 36 -2.76 0.09 4.13
C ALA A 36 -3.70 -0.90 4.81
N VAL A 37 -4.98 -0.88 4.44
CA VAL A 37 -5.97 -1.82 5.00
C VAL A 37 -5.51 -3.26 4.84
N GLY A 38 -5.60 -4.01 5.92
CA GLY A 38 -5.26 -5.42 5.99
C GLY A 38 -3.85 -5.70 6.49
N PHE A 39 -2.98 -4.69 6.62
CA PHE A 39 -1.60 -4.94 7.07
C PHE A 39 -0.88 -3.80 7.80
N MET A 40 -1.35 -2.56 7.69
CA MET A 40 -0.82 -1.46 8.49
C MET A 40 -1.52 -1.36 9.84
N GLY A 41 -0.79 -0.87 10.85
CA GLY A 41 -1.23 -0.91 12.25
C GLY A 41 -0.89 -2.23 12.91
N GLU A 42 -1.09 -2.33 14.23
CA GLU A 42 -0.78 -3.53 15.00
C GLU A 42 -1.58 -4.74 14.50
N ASN A 43 -2.86 -4.54 14.19
CA ASN A 43 -3.83 -5.57 13.82
C ASN A 43 -4.28 -5.46 12.35
N GLY A 44 -3.57 -4.71 11.52
CA GLY A 44 -3.90 -4.56 10.10
C GLY A 44 -5.13 -3.68 9.83
N ARG A 45 -5.56 -2.85 10.78
CA ARG A 45 -6.74 -1.98 10.61
C ARG A 45 -6.48 -0.73 9.77
N GLY A 46 -5.26 -0.56 9.27
CA GLY A 46 -4.91 0.49 8.34
C GLY A 46 -4.16 1.66 8.96
N THR A 47 -4.01 2.75 8.20
CA THR A 47 -3.28 3.93 8.69
C THR A 47 -3.91 4.61 9.90
N PRO A 48 -5.24 4.60 10.13
CA PRO A 48 -5.78 5.18 11.36
C PRO A 48 -5.32 4.46 12.64
N GLU A 49 -5.14 3.14 12.59
CA GLU A 49 -4.57 2.36 13.70
C GLU A 49 -3.08 2.64 13.83
N TYR A 50 -2.33 2.60 12.73
CA TYR A 50 -0.90 2.87 12.72
C TYR A 50 -0.55 4.26 13.30
N CYS A 51 -1.38 5.26 13.01
CA CYS A 51 -1.18 6.64 13.45
C CYS A 51 -1.84 6.99 14.80
N ASP A 52 -2.49 6.03 15.47
CA ASP A 52 -3.23 6.24 16.72
C ASP A 52 -4.31 7.35 16.62
N VAL A 53 -5.11 7.29 15.55
CA VAL A 53 -6.19 8.25 15.27
C VAL A 53 -7.51 7.57 14.91
N ILE A 54 -7.70 6.31 15.30
CA ILE A 54 -8.99 5.62 15.17
C ILE A 54 -10.09 6.49 15.81
N GLY A 55 -11.19 6.68 15.08
CA GLY A 55 -12.31 7.51 15.53
C GLY A 55 -12.18 9.01 15.23
N ARG A 56 -11.01 9.50 14.81
CA ARG A 56 -10.79 10.89 14.36
C ARG A 56 -10.90 11.07 12.85
N VAL A 57 -10.90 9.96 12.09
CA VAL A 57 -11.15 9.96 10.64
C VAL A 57 -12.65 9.78 10.39
N ASP A 58 -13.28 10.74 9.72
CA ASP A 58 -14.74 10.75 9.49
C ASP A 58 -15.16 9.83 8.33
N ILE A 59 -14.32 9.75 7.30
CA ILE A 59 -14.57 8.99 6.08
C ILE A 59 -13.30 8.20 5.73
N LEU A 60 -13.42 6.88 5.63
CA LEU A 60 -12.36 6.01 5.18
C LEU A 60 -12.79 5.37 3.85
N THR A 61 -11.97 5.48 2.82
CA THR A 61 -12.13 4.71 1.58
C THR A 61 -11.09 3.62 1.50
N GLY A 62 -11.43 2.53 0.83
CA GLY A 62 -10.49 1.44 0.60
C GLY A 62 -10.91 0.58 -0.57
N THR A 63 -10.00 -0.29 -1.00
CA THR A 63 -10.23 -1.23 -2.10
C THR A 63 -10.30 -2.67 -1.60
N LEU A 64 -11.08 -3.48 -2.31
CA LEU A 64 -11.13 -4.92 -2.13
C LEU A 64 -10.08 -5.64 -3.01
N GLY A 65 -9.38 -4.90 -3.87
CA GLY A 65 -8.53 -5.45 -4.94
C GLY A 65 -7.04 -5.54 -4.63
N LYS A 66 -6.63 -5.28 -3.38
CA LYS A 66 -5.22 -5.34 -2.95
C LYS A 66 -5.04 -6.39 -1.88
N ALA A 67 -4.67 -6.01 -0.66
CA ALA A 67 -4.46 -6.93 0.46
C ALA A 67 -5.70 -7.77 0.79
N LEU A 68 -6.91 -7.28 0.49
CA LEU A 68 -8.18 -7.98 0.69
C LEU A 68 -8.50 -9.03 -0.39
N GLY A 69 -7.48 -9.59 -1.05
CA GLY A 69 -7.63 -10.78 -1.91
C GLY A 69 -7.91 -10.51 -3.38
N GLY A 70 -7.52 -9.35 -3.91
CA GLY A 70 -7.52 -9.11 -5.37
C GLY A 70 -8.89 -8.99 -6.04
N ALA A 71 -9.97 -8.86 -5.26
CA ALA A 71 -11.33 -8.78 -5.77
C ALA A 71 -11.67 -7.38 -6.32
N SER A 72 -12.54 -7.28 -7.34
CA SER A 72 -12.98 -5.98 -7.86
C SER A 72 -13.88 -5.25 -6.85
N GLY A 73 -13.61 -3.98 -6.58
CA GLY A 73 -14.52 -3.13 -5.81
C GLY A 73 -13.80 -2.23 -4.80
N GLY A 74 -14.61 -1.48 -4.07
CA GLY A 74 -14.16 -0.60 -3.01
C GLY A 74 -15.30 -0.30 -2.05
N TYR A 75 -14.96 0.36 -0.96
CA TYR A 75 -15.91 0.71 0.08
C TYR A 75 -15.65 2.12 0.59
N THR A 76 -16.67 2.69 1.20
CA THR A 76 -16.57 3.87 2.04
C THR A 76 -17.16 3.51 3.40
N SER A 77 -16.37 3.67 4.46
CA SER A 77 -16.85 3.58 5.83
C SER A 77 -16.76 4.94 6.51
N GLY A 78 -17.60 5.14 7.52
CA GLY A 78 -17.73 6.43 8.20
C GLY A 78 -18.98 6.47 9.04
N ARG A 79 -19.33 7.68 9.52
CA ARG A 79 -20.53 7.90 10.32
C ARG A 79 -21.80 7.56 9.53
N ARG A 80 -22.83 7.06 10.24
CA ARG A 80 -24.07 6.55 9.63
C ARG A 80 -24.74 7.58 8.71
N ASP A 81 -24.87 8.81 9.19
CA ASP A 81 -25.44 9.94 8.47
C ASP A 81 -24.71 10.23 7.14
N ILE A 82 -23.38 10.18 7.14
CA ILE A 82 -22.56 10.31 5.92
C ILE A 82 -22.85 9.16 4.96
N ILE A 83 -22.86 7.92 5.44
CA ILE A 83 -23.09 6.74 4.59
C ILE A 83 -24.52 6.74 4.01
N GLU A 84 -25.52 7.12 4.78
CA GLU A 84 -26.91 7.26 4.32
C GLU A 84 -27.05 8.33 3.24
N LEU A 85 -26.39 9.48 3.43
CA LEU A 85 -26.34 10.55 2.42
C LEU A 85 -25.67 10.05 1.13
N LEU A 86 -24.52 9.36 1.23
CA LEU A 86 -23.81 8.83 0.08
C LEU A 86 -24.64 7.79 -0.68
N ARG A 87 -25.38 6.91 0.02
CA ARG A 87 -26.30 5.95 -0.62
C ARG A 87 -27.40 6.63 -1.43
N GLN A 88 -27.83 7.82 -1.04
CA GLN A 88 -28.90 8.57 -1.72
C GLN A 88 -28.40 9.55 -2.78
N ARG A 89 -27.11 9.95 -2.76
CA ARG A 89 -26.57 11.03 -3.60
C ARG A 89 -25.40 10.63 -4.48
N SER A 90 -24.69 9.55 -4.16
CA SER A 90 -23.50 9.11 -4.91
C SER A 90 -23.91 8.50 -6.24
N ARG A 91 -23.77 9.27 -7.33
CA ARG A 91 -24.06 8.82 -8.70
C ARG A 91 -23.36 7.51 -9.08
N PRO A 92 -22.05 7.31 -8.78
CA PRO A 92 -21.38 6.05 -9.06
C PRO A 92 -22.00 4.85 -8.34
N SER A 93 -22.61 5.04 -7.16
CA SER A 93 -23.31 3.97 -6.44
C SER A 93 -24.74 3.77 -6.93
N LEU A 94 -25.44 4.84 -7.30
CA LEU A 94 -26.86 4.80 -7.69
C LEU A 94 -27.08 4.27 -9.10
N PHE A 95 -26.14 4.54 -10.01
CA PHE A 95 -26.25 4.19 -11.43
C PHE A 95 -25.28 3.08 -11.84
N SER A 96 -24.90 2.21 -10.89
CA SER A 96 -24.05 1.04 -11.12
C SER A 96 -24.70 -0.22 -10.55
N ASN A 97 -24.35 -1.35 -11.13
CA ASN A 97 -24.68 -2.65 -10.53
C ASN A 97 -23.86 -2.88 -9.26
N SER A 98 -24.46 -3.58 -8.30
CA SER A 98 -23.75 -4.08 -7.12
C SER A 98 -22.63 -5.04 -7.52
N ILE A 99 -21.61 -5.18 -6.66
CA ILE A 99 -20.55 -6.18 -6.83
C ILE A 99 -21.14 -7.59 -6.87
N ALA A 100 -20.47 -8.50 -7.57
CA ALA A 100 -20.90 -9.89 -7.64
C ALA A 100 -20.90 -10.55 -6.24
N PRO A 101 -21.88 -11.40 -5.90
CA PRO A 101 -21.93 -12.06 -4.59
C PRO A 101 -20.66 -12.83 -4.22
N ALA A 102 -19.98 -13.45 -5.19
CA ALA A 102 -18.70 -14.13 -4.97
C ALA A 102 -17.60 -13.17 -4.50
N ILE A 103 -17.58 -11.94 -5.01
CA ILE A 103 -16.61 -10.90 -4.60
C ILE A 103 -16.92 -10.43 -3.17
N ALA A 104 -18.20 -10.22 -2.85
CA ALA A 104 -18.60 -9.88 -1.49
C ALA A 104 -18.20 -10.99 -0.49
N GLY A 105 -18.49 -12.25 -0.81
CA GLY A 105 -18.13 -13.41 0.03
C GLY A 105 -16.62 -13.57 0.21
N ALA A 106 -15.83 -13.45 -0.86
CA ALA A 106 -14.37 -13.51 -0.79
C ALA A 106 -13.80 -12.36 0.07
N SER A 107 -14.36 -11.16 -0.06
CA SER A 107 -13.92 -9.98 0.71
C SER A 107 -14.22 -10.14 2.20
N ILE A 108 -15.40 -10.64 2.56
CA ILE A 108 -15.74 -10.98 3.95
C ILE A 108 -14.74 -12.00 4.49
N LYS A 109 -14.45 -13.06 3.72
CA LYS A 109 -13.50 -14.08 4.17
C LYS A 109 -12.08 -13.53 4.34
N ALA A 110 -11.62 -12.65 3.45
CA ALA A 110 -10.32 -12.01 3.57
C ALA A 110 -10.23 -11.15 4.84
N LEU A 111 -11.29 -10.40 5.19
CA LEU A 111 -11.35 -9.65 6.44
C LEU A 111 -11.27 -10.56 7.67
N GLU A 112 -12.03 -11.66 7.70
CA GLU A 112 -11.95 -12.65 8.78
C GLU A 112 -10.55 -13.25 8.93
N MET A 113 -9.86 -13.51 7.82
CA MET A 113 -8.49 -14.03 7.84
C MET A 113 -7.53 -13.01 8.44
N ILE A 114 -7.61 -11.75 7.99
CA ILE A 114 -6.76 -10.66 8.46
C ILE A 114 -6.92 -10.43 9.96
N GLU A 115 -8.16 -10.45 10.48
CA GLU A 115 -8.43 -10.32 11.92
C GLU A 115 -7.73 -11.39 12.76
N ASN A 116 -7.39 -12.53 12.15
CA ASN A 116 -6.76 -13.67 12.81
C ASN A 116 -5.34 -13.99 12.28
N ALA A 117 -4.67 -13.04 11.64
CA ALA A 117 -3.38 -13.24 10.95
C ALA A 117 -2.16 -12.52 11.58
N PRO A 118 -1.94 -12.55 12.92
CA PRO A 118 -0.82 -11.84 13.53
C PRO A 118 0.55 -12.38 13.08
N ALA A 119 0.63 -13.67 12.72
CA ALA A 119 1.85 -14.29 12.24
C ALA A 119 2.25 -13.79 10.85
N GLU A 120 1.28 -13.63 9.95
CA GLU A 120 1.46 -13.11 8.60
C GLU A 120 1.86 -11.63 8.64
N LEU A 121 1.25 -10.83 9.53
CA LEU A 121 1.66 -9.44 9.75
C LEU A 121 3.10 -9.34 10.26
N ALA A 122 3.48 -10.17 11.23
CA ALA A 122 4.86 -10.24 11.72
C ALA A 122 5.84 -10.64 10.61
N THR A 123 5.46 -11.63 9.79
CA THR A 123 6.25 -12.11 8.65
C THR A 123 6.42 -11.01 7.60
N LEU A 124 5.35 -10.31 7.24
CA LEU A 124 5.39 -9.18 6.32
C LEU A 124 6.34 -8.07 6.80
N ARG A 125 6.28 -7.71 8.09
CA ARG A 125 7.17 -6.71 8.69
C ARG A 125 8.63 -7.18 8.64
N ALA A 126 8.91 -8.42 9.03
CA ALA A 126 10.25 -9.00 8.98
C ALA A 126 10.81 -9.06 7.55
N ASN A 127 10.00 -9.52 6.59
CA ASN A 127 10.34 -9.57 5.17
C ASN A 127 10.63 -8.17 4.61
N THR A 128 9.80 -7.20 4.96
CA THR A 128 9.97 -5.81 4.54
C THR A 128 11.27 -5.24 5.07
N GLN A 129 11.58 -5.45 6.35
CA GLN A 129 12.83 -5.01 6.96
C GLN A 129 14.04 -5.69 6.33
N ARG A 130 13.98 -7.01 6.12
CA ARG A 130 15.05 -7.79 5.46
C ARG A 130 15.35 -7.23 4.08
N PHE A 131 14.32 -7.05 3.25
CA PHE A 131 14.51 -6.56 1.88
C PHE A 131 15.05 -5.13 1.86
N ARG A 132 14.49 -4.22 2.67
CA ARG A 132 14.97 -2.84 2.76
C ARG A 132 16.42 -2.77 3.21
N GLN A 133 16.81 -3.56 4.21
CA GLN A 133 18.20 -3.60 4.67
C GLN A 133 19.12 -4.21 3.61
N GLY A 134 18.71 -5.32 2.98
CA GLY A 134 19.50 -6.01 1.96
C GLY A 134 19.79 -5.13 0.75
N ILE A 135 18.77 -4.45 0.21
CA ILE A 135 18.93 -3.53 -0.93
C ILE A 135 19.81 -2.32 -0.56
N ARG A 136 19.67 -1.75 0.64
CA ARG A 136 20.55 -0.67 1.11
C ARG A 136 22.00 -1.13 1.25
N THR A 137 22.23 -2.30 1.84
CA THR A 137 23.57 -2.91 1.95
C THR A 137 24.17 -3.20 0.57
N ALA A 138 23.33 -3.54 -0.41
CA ALA A 138 23.70 -3.71 -1.81
C ALA A 138 24.07 -2.40 -2.54
N GLY A 139 23.97 -1.24 -1.90
CA GLY A 139 24.40 0.05 -2.43
C GLY A 139 23.30 0.87 -3.10
N PHE A 140 22.07 0.39 -3.14
CA PHE A 140 20.95 1.14 -3.69
C PHE A 140 20.35 2.10 -2.67
N ASP A 141 19.91 3.25 -3.16
CA ASP A 141 19.11 4.18 -2.38
C ASP A 141 17.65 3.69 -2.29
N VAL A 142 17.12 3.72 -1.07
CA VAL A 142 15.76 3.28 -0.74
C VAL A 142 15.21 4.30 0.23
N LEU A 143 14.07 4.92 -0.14
CA LEU A 143 13.40 5.91 0.71
C LEU A 143 13.19 5.38 2.13
N GLU A 144 13.23 6.26 3.12
CA GLU A 144 12.97 5.89 4.50
C GLU A 144 11.52 5.44 4.71
N GLY A 145 11.30 4.65 5.77
CA GLY A 145 9.99 4.09 6.10
C GLY A 145 10.03 2.58 6.36
N ASP A 146 8.89 2.06 6.76
CA ASP A 146 8.64 0.67 7.15
C ASP A 146 7.51 0.01 6.33
N HIS A 147 6.90 0.76 5.40
CA HIS A 147 5.85 0.25 4.55
C HIS A 147 6.35 -0.90 3.63
N PRO A 148 5.53 -1.94 3.36
CA PRO A 148 5.85 -3.04 2.43
C PRO A 148 6.04 -2.64 0.95
N ILE A 149 5.82 -1.37 0.61
CA ILE A 149 6.22 -0.79 -0.67
C ILE A 149 7.64 -0.27 -0.49
N VAL A 150 8.58 -0.89 -1.21
CA VAL A 150 10.00 -0.57 -1.15
C VAL A 150 10.41 0.06 -2.48
N PRO A 151 10.51 1.40 -2.56
CA PRO A 151 10.98 2.09 -3.76
C PRO A 151 12.51 2.04 -3.82
N VAL A 152 13.04 1.32 -4.80
CA VAL A 152 14.48 1.28 -5.11
C VAL A 152 14.77 2.39 -6.12
N MET A 153 15.50 3.41 -5.68
CA MET A 153 15.66 4.65 -6.43
C MET A 153 16.77 4.52 -7.47
N LEU A 154 16.43 4.78 -8.73
CA LEU A 154 17.38 4.78 -9.85
C LEU A 154 17.53 6.16 -10.48
N TYR A 155 16.59 7.07 -10.24
CA TYR A 155 16.56 8.47 -10.65
C TYR A 155 16.49 8.72 -12.16
N ASP A 156 16.98 7.80 -12.99
CA ASP A 156 16.86 7.82 -14.45
C ASP A 156 15.84 6.79 -14.97
N ALA A 157 15.09 7.20 -15.99
CA ALA A 157 13.99 6.40 -16.53
C ALA A 157 14.48 5.20 -17.38
N VAL A 158 15.56 5.37 -18.13
CA VAL A 158 16.13 4.31 -18.98
C VAL A 158 16.74 3.25 -18.09
N GLN A 159 17.56 3.65 -17.11
CA GLN A 159 18.15 2.73 -16.14
C GLN A 159 17.08 1.93 -15.37
N ALA A 160 15.96 2.56 -15.02
CA ALA A 160 14.88 1.86 -14.34
C ALA A 160 14.22 0.77 -15.20
N VAL A 161 13.99 1.06 -16.49
CA VAL A 161 13.41 0.08 -17.43
C VAL A 161 14.39 -1.06 -17.70
N GLU A 162 15.64 -0.74 -18.02
CA GLU A 162 16.70 -1.74 -18.27
C GLU A 162 16.88 -2.66 -17.07
N MET A 163 16.85 -2.11 -15.85
CA MET A 163 16.97 -2.91 -14.64
C MET A 163 15.75 -3.82 -14.42
N ALA A 164 14.54 -3.34 -14.69
CA ALA A 164 13.33 -4.18 -14.61
C ALA A 164 13.36 -5.33 -15.63
N GLU A 165 13.81 -5.08 -16.87
CA GLU A 165 13.98 -6.11 -17.90
C GLU A 165 15.06 -7.13 -17.52
N ARG A 166 16.18 -6.67 -16.95
CA ARG A 166 17.25 -7.54 -16.43
C ARG A 166 16.77 -8.42 -15.28
N LEU A 167 15.98 -7.87 -14.35
CA LEU A 167 15.41 -8.65 -13.26
C LEU A 167 14.40 -9.69 -13.79
N LEU A 168 13.59 -9.30 -14.79
CA LEU A 168 12.63 -10.20 -15.41
C LEU A 168 13.31 -11.38 -16.11
N SER A 169 14.43 -11.16 -16.82
CA SER A 169 15.18 -12.26 -17.46
C SER A 169 15.77 -13.25 -16.46
N LYS A 170 15.93 -12.84 -15.19
CA LYS A 170 16.32 -13.70 -14.05
C LYS A 170 15.13 -14.30 -13.30
N GLY A 171 13.91 -14.09 -13.81
CA GLY A 171 12.67 -14.59 -13.24
C GLY A 171 12.14 -13.75 -12.07
N ILE A 172 12.58 -12.50 -11.91
CA ILE A 172 12.10 -11.57 -10.88
C ILE A 172 11.27 -10.49 -11.55
N TYR A 173 9.96 -10.57 -11.38
CA TYR A 173 9.04 -9.61 -11.98
C TYR A 173 8.90 -8.37 -11.09
N VAL A 174 9.34 -7.22 -11.60
CA VAL A 174 9.18 -5.91 -10.98
C VAL A 174 8.76 -4.88 -12.03
N ILE A 175 8.20 -3.76 -11.58
CA ILE A 175 7.79 -2.67 -12.46
C ILE A 175 8.63 -1.43 -12.17
N ALA A 176 9.19 -0.88 -13.24
CA ALA A 176 9.80 0.44 -13.26
C ALA A 176 8.73 1.53 -13.35
N PHE A 177 8.91 2.60 -12.57
CA PHE A 177 8.07 3.79 -12.61
C PHE A 177 8.91 5.02 -12.97
N SER A 178 8.45 5.77 -13.95
CA SER A 178 9.04 7.02 -14.42
C SER A 178 7.94 8.04 -14.73
N TYR A 179 8.31 9.22 -15.25
CA TYR A 179 7.33 10.24 -15.65
C TYR A 179 6.33 9.69 -16.69
N PRO A 180 5.01 9.97 -16.58
CA PRO A 180 4.36 10.92 -15.69
C PRO A 180 3.92 10.37 -14.32
N VAL A 181 4.18 9.09 -14.02
CA VAL A 181 3.70 8.45 -12.78
C VAL A 181 4.46 8.94 -11.55
N VAL A 182 5.77 9.19 -11.71
CA VAL A 182 6.61 9.85 -10.72
C VAL A 182 7.29 11.09 -11.32
N PRO A 183 7.71 12.09 -10.52
CA PRO A 183 8.39 13.26 -11.04
C PRO A 183 9.63 12.92 -11.89
N ARG A 184 9.98 13.80 -12.83
CA ARG A 184 11.22 13.67 -13.61
C ARG A 184 12.43 13.62 -12.67
N GLY A 185 13.42 12.80 -13.02
CA GLY A 185 14.60 12.61 -12.18
C GLY A 185 14.33 11.83 -10.88
N LYS A 186 13.17 11.17 -10.75
CA LYS A 186 12.77 10.37 -9.58
C LYS A 186 12.27 8.98 -9.97
N ALA A 187 12.78 8.44 -11.08
CA ALA A 187 12.47 7.09 -11.53
C ALA A 187 12.96 6.05 -10.51
N ARG A 188 12.25 4.92 -10.44
CA ARG A 188 12.47 3.89 -9.41
C ARG A 188 11.88 2.55 -9.83
N ILE A 189 12.32 1.48 -9.19
CA ILE A 189 11.62 0.19 -9.19
C ILE A 189 10.78 0.11 -7.91
N ARG A 190 9.49 -0.17 -8.05
CA ARG A 190 8.59 -0.32 -6.89
C ARG A 190 8.41 -1.79 -6.54
N VAL A 191 9.14 -2.26 -5.54
CA VAL A 191 9.01 -3.63 -5.03
C VAL A 191 7.90 -3.68 -3.98
N GLN A 192 7.05 -4.70 -4.06
CA GLN A 192 5.95 -4.90 -3.12
C GLN A 192 6.19 -6.20 -2.36
N ILE A 193 6.45 -6.09 -1.07
CA ILE A 193 6.76 -7.22 -0.21
C ILE A 193 5.47 -7.88 0.27
N SER A 194 5.50 -9.21 0.34
CA SER A 194 4.40 -10.05 0.79
C SER A 194 4.85 -10.91 1.97
N ALA A 195 3.90 -11.28 2.82
CA ALA A 195 4.09 -12.31 3.84
C ALA A 195 4.39 -13.68 3.22
N ALA A 196 3.99 -13.89 1.95
CA ALA A 196 4.21 -15.14 1.23
C ALA A 196 5.63 -15.31 0.68
N HIS A 197 6.44 -14.24 0.61
CA HIS A 197 7.83 -14.37 0.18
C HIS A 197 8.64 -15.09 1.25
N THR A 198 9.44 -16.08 0.85
CA THR A 198 10.40 -16.70 1.76
C THR A 198 11.66 -15.84 1.90
N PRO A 199 12.47 -16.03 2.95
CA PRO A 199 13.78 -15.40 3.04
C PRO A 199 14.65 -15.63 1.79
N GLU A 200 14.58 -16.84 1.22
CA GLU A 200 15.32 -17.21 0.01
C GLU A 200 14.84 -16.44 -1.23
N ASP A 201 13.52 -16.21 -1.38
CA ASP A 201 12.97 -15.37 -2.45
C ASP A 201 13.52 -13.95 -2.36
N LEU A 202 13.57 -13.39 -1.15
CA LEU A 202 14.06 -12.03 -0.90
C LEU A 202 15.56 -11.93 -1.18
N ASP A 203 16.35 -12.89 -0.71
CA ASP A 203 17.80 -12.92 -0.91
C ASP A 203 18.14 -13.07 -2.40
N ARG A 204 17.43 -13.96 -3.11
CA ARG A 204 17.55 -14.10 -4.57
C ARG A 204 17.19 -12.79 -5.27
N ALA A 205 16.13 -12.12 -4.84
CA ALA A 205 15.75 -10.83 -5.42
C ALA A 205 16.86 -9.79 -5.20
N ILE A 206 17.36 -9.64 -3.97
CA ILE A 206 18.44 -8.70 -3.63
C ILE A 206 19.70 -8.96 -4.45
N ALA A 207 20.15 -10.22 -4.55
CA ALA A 207 21.34 -10.58 -5.33
C ALA A 207 21.18 -10.23 -6.83
N ALA A 208 19.98 -10.41 -7.38
CA ALA A 208 19.74 -10.10 -8.78
C ALA A 208 19.82 -8.60 -9.11
N PHE A 209 19.58 -7.72 -8.13
CA PHE A 209 19.76 -6.27 -8.29
C PHE A 209 21.24 -5.89 -8.51
N THR A 210 22.18 -6.54 -7.82
CA THR A 210 23.61 -6.22 -7.87
C THR A 210 24.37 -6.92 -8.99
N GLU A 211 23.90 -8.08 -9.43
CA GLU A 211 24.55 -8.85 -10.49
C GLU A 211 24.47 -8.14 -11.85
N GLY A 212 25.60 -7.59 -12.31
CA GLY A 212 25.76 -6.92 -13.59
C GLY A 212 26.21 -5.46 -13.51
N GLU A 213 26.54 -4.94 -12.32
CA GLU A 213 27.20 -3.64 -12.13
C GLU A 213 28.75 -3.72 -12.14
N HIS A 214 29.30 -4.76 -12.79
CA HIS A 214 30.73 -4.91 -13.08
C HIS A 214 30.97 -4.95 -14.58
#